data_AF-A0A3B9GMB5-F1
#
_entry.id   AF-A0A3B9GMB5-F1
#
_cell.length_a   1.000
_cell.length_b   1.000
_cell.length_c   1.000
_cell.angle_alpha   90.00
_cell.angle_beta   90.00
_cell.angle_gamma   90.00
#
_symmetry.space_group_name_H-M   'P 1'
#
loop_
_entity.id
_entity.type
_entity.pdbx_description
1 polymer ?
#
loop_
_entity_poly.entity_id
_entity_poly.type
_entity_poly.pdbx_seq_one_letter_code
_entity_poly.pdbx_strand_id
1 'polypeptide(L)'
;MLDPEASLSLLEALQASALYTPDRKSYLLYPERILPDFFSKNACPQGFYETSALAKALVDEGGLGILYRDQAGVLRFGSGMVNAHELELALNALEHDSRWSAHLRTGREELLAAYEECFAHASFTGRSGAMYAYEGLGSIYWHMVAKLLLAVMELRQDSLLRHADAKLVARIDEAYIRIREGIGYRKSPEDWGAFPFDPYSHTPKHAKAQQPGMTGQVKEEILTRKGELGLAVIGGRIMALPVPFLADEFLSAPVDFNYRDTDFKHACIHLRSGEMACTLCQTPFIRRNGGSSVHMQAVLASGDILDFDEALDERLSASIFAREGLVRAVYISGGV
;
A
#
# COMPACT_ATOMS: atom_id res chain seq x y z
N MET A 1 8.95 2.91 -19.45
CA MET A 1 9.33 2.45 -18.09
C MET A 1 10.39 3.41 -17.59
N LEU A 2 10.36 3.81 -16.31
CA LEU A 2 11.38 4.70 -15.75
C LEU A 2 12.72 3.96 -15.67
N ASP A 3 13.82 4.68 -15.85
CA ASP A 3 15.15 4.18 -15.52
C ASP A 3 15.35 4.19 -13.99
N PRO A 4 16.41 3.55 -13.47
CA PRO A 4 16.65 3.48 -12.04
C PRO A 4 16.80 4.83 -11.33
N GLU A 5 17.48 5.79 -11.97
CA GLU A 5 17.69 7.14 -11.43
C GLU A 5 16.38 7.94 -11.31
N ALA A 6 15.53 7.90 -12.33
CA ALA A 6 14.21 8.52 -12.30
C ALA A 6 13.30 7.85 -11.27
N SER A 7 13.39 6.52 -11.14
CA SER A 7 12.63 5.75 -10.13
C SER A 7 13.06 6.14 -8.71
N LEU A 8 14.36 6.26 -8.45
CA LEU A 8 14.86 6.73 -7.16
C LEU A 8 14.42 8.17 -6.87
N SER A 9 14.50 9.07 -7.86
CA SER A 9 14.03 10.46 -7.71
C SER A 9 12.55 10.52 -7.35
N LEU A 10 11.72 9.63 -7.92
CA LEU A 10 10.31 9.50 -7.56
C LEU A 10 10.12 9.00 -6.11
N LEU A 11 10.92 8.04 -5.65
CA LEU A 11 10.87 7.55 -4.26
C LEU A 11 11.25 8.64 -3.25
N GLU A 12 12.22 9.49 -3.60
CA GLU A 12 12.62 10.63 -2.77
C GLU A 12 11.54 11.71 -2.73
N ALA A 13 10.91 12.00 -3.87
CA ALA A 13 9.77 12.91 -3.93
C ALA A 13 8.57 12.36 -3.13
N LEU A 14 8.30 11.05 -3.22
CA LEU A 14 7.26 10.37 -2.44
C LEU A 14 7.52 10.51 -0.94
N GLN A 15 8.76 10.32 -0.51
CA GLN A 15 9.19 10.49 0.88
C GLN A 15 9.00 11.93 1.39
N ALA A 16 9.24 12.93 0.54
CA ALA A 16 9.06 14.34 0.86
C ALA A 16 7.60 14.83 0.70
N SER A 17 6.70 13.98 0.19
CA SER A 17 5.32 14.36 -0.10
C SER A 17 4.40 14.30 1.12
N ALA A 18 3.20 14.87 0.97
CA ALA A 18 2.10 14.75 1.94
C ALA A 18 1.57 13.32 2.13
N LEU A 19 2.04 12.33 1.34
CA LEU A 19 1.69 10.93 1.53
C LEU A 19 2.51 10.29 2.65
N TYR A 20 3.72 10.75 2.91
CA TYR A 20 4.54 10.20 3.98
C TYR A 20 4.05 10.71 5.35
N THR A 21 3.96 9.79 6.30
CA THR A 21 3.49 10.03 7.67
C THR A 21 4.65 9.76 8.62
N PRO A 22 5.39 10.79 9.06
CA PRO A 22 6.61 10.61 9.85
C PRO A 22 6.41 9.88 11.18
N ASP A 23 5.27 10.11 11.83
CA ASP A 23 4.87 9.50 13.09
C ASP A 23 4.70 7.97 12.99
N ARG A 24 4.19 7.50 11.84
CA ARG A 24 3.95 6.07 11.58
C ARG A 24 4.97 5.46 10.62
N LYS A 25 5.94 6.27 10.16
CA LYS A 25 7.01 5.94 9.22
C LYS A 25 6.50 5.22 7.96
N SER A 26 5.37 5.65 7.40
CA SER A 26 4.75 4.96 6.26
C SER A 26 3.90 5.89 5.40
N TYR A 27 3.16 5.35 4.43
CA TYR A 27 2.51 6.13 3.37
C TYR A 27 0.98 6.01 3.38
N LEU A 28 0.31 7.12 3.09
CA LEU A 28 -1.12 7.19 2.80
C LEU A 28 -1.40 6.88 1.33
N LEU A 29 -2.65 6.54 1.02
CA LEU A 29 -3.11 6.36 -0.36
C LEU A 29 -3.23 7.70 -1.12
N TYR A 30 -3.56 8.77 -0.39
CA TYR A 30 -3.72 10.13 -0.90
C TYR A 30 -3.57 11.12 0.26
N PRO A 31 -3.28 12.40 0.00
CA PRO A 31 -3.05 13.38 1.06
C PRO A 31 -4.27 13.49 1.98
N GLU A 32 -4.01 13.64 3.28
CA GLU A 32 -5.06 13.98 4.24
C GLU A 32 -5.61 15.39 3.91
N ARG A 33 -6.93 15.56 4.04
CA ARG A 33 -7.60 16.85 3.93
C ARG A 33 -8.53 17.06 5.11
N ILE A 34 -8.71 18.33 5.48
CA ILE A 34 -9.68 18.71 6.50
C ILE A 34 -11.05 18.81 5.82
N LEU A 35 -12.03 18.04 6.31
CA LEU A 35 -13.40 18.18 5.86
C LEU A 35 -14.07 19.33 6.62
N PRO A 36 -15.00 20.06 5.98
CA PRO A 36 -15.78 21.08 6.66
C PRO A 36 -16.51 20.47 7.87
N ASP A 37 -16.57 21.21 8.98
CA ASP A 37 -17.35 20.80 10.13
C ASP A 37 -18.86 20.82 9.82
N PHE A 38 -19.67 20.23 10.69
CA PHE A 38 -21.10 20.08 10.45
C PHE A 38 -21.83 21.43 10.25
N PHE A 39 -21.45 22.48 10.98
CA PHE A 39 -22.13 23.78 10.91
C PHE A 39 -21.68 24.62 9.70
N SER A 40 -20.44 24.43 9.25
CA SER A 40 -19.89 25.02 8.04
C SER A 40 -20.39 24.36 6.75
N LYS A 41 -20.82 23.09 6.82
CA LYS A 41 -21.46 22.40 5.70
C LYS A 41 -22.83 23.00 5.42
N ASN A 42 -23.30 22.85 4.18
CA ASN A 42 -24.67 23.20 3.80
C ASN A 42 -25.02 24.65 4.16
N ALA A 43 -24.17 25.60 3.75
CA ALA A 43 -24.43 27.02 3.82
C ALA A 43 -24.44 27.55 2.39
N CYS A 44 -25.56 28.14 1.96
CA CYS A 44 -25.66 28.69 0.61
C CYS A 44 -24.62 29.81 0.39
N PRO A 45 -24.17 30.03 -0.86
CA PRO A 45 -23.22 31.09 -1.19
C PRO A 45 -23.67 32.45 -0.67
N GLN A 46 -22.71 33.27 -0.23
CA GLN A 46 -22.99 34.59 0.29
C GLN A 46 -23.69 35.47 -0.78
N GLY A 47 -24.77 36.14 -0.41
CA GLY A 47 -25.53 36.98 -1.35
C GLY A 47 -26.55 36.21 -2.21
N PHE A 48 -26.56 34.88 -2.17
CA PHE A 48 -27.47 34.07 -3.01
C PHE A 48 -28.94 34.34 -2.71
N TYR A 49 -29.30 34.55 -1.44
CA TYR A 49 -30.67 34.87 -1.06
C TYR A 49 -31.12 36.19 -1.68
N GLU A 50 -30.25 37.20 -1.67
CA GLU A 50 -30.54 38.55 -2.11
C GLU A 50 -30.74 38.63 -3.63
N THR A 51 -30.07 37.77 -4.38
CA THR A 51 -30.12 37.73 -5.86
C THR A 51 -31.14 36.74 -6.41
N SER A 52 -31.44 35.65 -5.71
CA SER A 52 -32.34 34.59 -6.21
C SER A 52 -33.81 34.86 -5.85
N ALA A 53 -34.62 35.19 -6.86
CA ALA A 53 -36.07 35.35 -6.69
C ALA A 53 -36.76 34.05 -6.26
N LEU A 54 -36.29 32.89 -6.74
CA LEU A 54 -36.80 31.58 -6.36
C LEU A 54 -36.48 31.27 -4.89
N ALA A 55 -35.26 31.55 -4.43
CA ALA A 55 -34.88 31.30 -3.03
C ALA A 55 -35.71 32.13 -2.04
N LYS A 56 -35.97 33.41 -2.35
CA LYS A 56 -36.85 34.27 -1.54
C LYS A 56 -38.26 33.69 -1.46
N ALA A 57 -38.86 33.40 -2.62
CA ALA A 57 -40.21 32.86 -2.68
C ALA A 57 -40.33 31.54 -1.90
N LEU A 58 -39.37 30.62 -2.05
CA LEU A 58 -39.34 29.36 -1.30
C LEU A 58 -39.31 29.61 0.21
N VAL A 59 -38.43 30.48 0.70
CA VAL A 59 -38.30 30.77 2.14
C VAL A 59 -39.53 31.47 2.70
N ASP A 60 -40.14 32.40 1.96
CA ASP A 60 -41.34 33.13 2.39
C ASP A 60 -42.56 32.19 2.57
N GLU A 61 -42.62 31.09 1.82
CA GLU A 61 -43.66 30.04 1.92
C GLU A 61 -43.24 28.88 2.86
N GLY A 62 -42.32 29.13 3.79
CA GLY A 62 -41.89 28.14 4.78
C GLY A 62 -40.89 27.11 4.25
N GLY A 63 -40.23 27.40 3.12
CA GLY A 63 -39.08 26.65 2.62
C GLY A 63 -39.39 25.38 1.83
N LEU A 64 -40.58 24.81 2.04
CA LEU A 64 -41.08 23.58 1.40
C LEU A 64 -40.13 22.37 1.51
N GLY A 65 -39.28 22.35 2.55
CA GLY A 65 -38.24 21.34 2.72
C GLY A 65 -37.07 21.45 1.74
N ILE A 66 -37.01 22.49 0.90
CA ILE A 66 -35.92 22.73 -0.06
C ILE A 66 -34.88 23.69 0.52
N LEU A 67 -35.33 24.81 1.09
CA LEU A 67 -34.47 25.83 1.71
C LEU A 67 -35.02 26.22 3.08
N TYR A 68 -34.15 26.58 4.01
CA TYR A 68 -34.57 27.18 5.28
C TYR A 68 -33.46 28.08 5.84
N ARG A 69 -33.82 28.96 6.78
CA ARG A 69 -32.84 29.69 7.59
C ARG A 69 -32.67 28.99 8.93
N ASP A 70 -31.42 28.73 9.31
CA ASP A 70 -31.12 28.21 10.64
C ASP A 70 -31.28 29.28 11.74
N GLN A 71 -31.02 28.90 13.00
CA GLN A 71 -31.11 29.83 14.13
C GLN A 71 -30.12 30.99 14.07
N ALA A 72 -29.03 30.86 13.30
CA ALA A 72 -28.07 31.92 13.06
C ALA A 72 -28.42 32.78 11.82
N GLY A 73 -29.55 32.49 11.16
CA GLY A 73 -30.01 33.18 9.96
C GLY A 73 -29.33 32.72 8.67
N VAL A 74 -28.47 31.69 8.72
CA VAL A 74 -27.77 31.15 7.55
C VAL A 74 -28.78 30.41 6.67
N LEU A 75 -28.78 30.69 5.37
CA LEU A 75 -29.59 29.98 4.40
C LEU A 75 -28.97 28.60 4.11
N ARG A 76 -29.78 27.54 4.20
CA ARG A 76 -29.35 26.15 4.05
C ARG A 76 -30.31 25.36 3.18
N PHE A 77 -29.83 24.32 2.51
CA PHE A 77 -30.67 23.34 1.85
C PHE A 77 -31.30 22.38 2.85
N GLY A 78 -32.52 21.92 2.59
CA GLY A 78 -33.21 20.95 3.43
C GLY A 78 -32.47 19.61 3.49
N SER A 79 -32.63 18.87 4.60
CA SER A 79 -31.89 17.63 4.86
C SER A 79 -32.20 16.49 3.88
N GLY A 80 -33.31 16.56 3.14
CA GLY A 80 -33.64 15.60 2.09
C GLY A 80 -32.78 15.78 0.82
N MET A 81 -32.11 16.92 0.66
CA MET A 81 -31.32 17.24 -0.53
C MET A 81 -29.93 16.61 -0.43
N VAL A 82 -29.86 15.27 -0.44
CA VAL A 82 -28.59 14.53 -0.31
C VAL A 82 -27.73 14.58 -1.57
N ASN A 83 -28.31 14.96 -2.71
CA ASN A 83 -27.61 15.23 -3.96
C ASN A 83 -28.48 16.15 -4.85
N ALA A 84 -27.94 16.56 -6.01
CA ALA A 84 -28.66 17.42 -6.96
C ALA A 84 -29.91 16.75 -7.56
N HIS A 85 -29.95 15.42 -7.67
CA HIS A 85 -31.13 14.70 -8.16
C HIS A 85 -32.32 14.85 -7.21
N GLU A 86 -32.10 14.75 -5.89
CA GLU A 86 -33.17 14.99 -4.91
C GLU A 86 -33.67 16.44 -4.94
N LEU A 87 -32.77 17.40 -5.16
CA LEU A 87 -33.15 18.80 -5.37
C LEU A 87 -33.99 18.96 -6.64
N GLU A 88 -33.61 18.34 -7.75
CA GLU A 88 -34.41 18.36 -8.98
C GLU A 88 -35.78 17.73 -8.78
N LEU A 89 -35.88 16.58 -8.09
CA LEU A 89 -37.15 15.94 -7.79
C LEU A 89 -38.07 16.84 -6.95
N ALA A 90 -37.51 17.51 -5.93
CA ALA A 90 -38.26 18.46 -5.12
C ALA A 90 -38.75 19.67 -5.94
N LEU A 91 -37.93 20.18 -6.86
CA LEU A 91 -38.32 21.28 -7.75
C LEU A 91 -39.36 20.85 -8.81
N ASN A 92 -39.25 19.63 -9.34
CA ASN A 92 -40.22 19.06 -10.28
C ASN A 92 -41.61 18.92 -9.63
N ALA A 93 -41.67 18.56 -8.35
CA ALA A 93 -42.94 18.43 -7.62
C ALA A 93 -43.71 19.77 -7.51
N LEU A 94 -43.01 20.91 -7.60
CA LEU A 94 -43.59 22.25 -7.56
C LEU A 94 -44.02 22.77 -8.94
N GLU A 95 -43.58 22.14 -10.03
CA GLU A 95 -43.71 22.66 -11.40
C GLU A 95 -45.18 22.78 -11.86
N HIS A 96 -46.04 21.88 -11.37
CA HIS A 96 -47.46 21.87 -11.69
C HIS A 96 -48.30 22.90 -10.90
N ASP A 97 -47.72 23.53 -9.88
CA ASP A 97 -48.37 24.64 -9.18
C ASP A 97 -48.02 25.95 -9.89
N SER A 98 -49.06 26.63 -10.38
CA SER A 98 -48.92 27.91 -11.09
C SER A 98 -48.20 28.99 -10.28
N ARG A 99 -48.20 28.89 -8.93
CA ARG A 99 -47.46 29.80 -8.06
C ARG A 99 -45.95 29.69 -8.26
N TRP A 100 -45.44 28.51 -8.58
CA TRP A 100 -44.00 28.23 -8.67
C TRP A 100 -43.46 28.20 -10.10
N SER A 101 -44.30 27.84 -11.08
CA SER A 101 -43.87 27.66 -12.48
C SER A 101 -43.07 28.84 -13.06
N ALA A 102 -43.47 30.09 -12.77
CA ALA A 102 -42.74 31.27 -13.23
C ALA A 102 -41.36 31.41 -12.56
N HIS A 103 -41.28 31.22 -11.24
CA HIS A 103 -40.02 31.29 -10.49
C HIS A 103 -39.06 30.17 -10.87
N LEU A 104 -39.57 28.95 -11.10
CA LEU A 104 -38.77 27.79 -11.48
C LEU A 104 -38.14 27.95 -12.87
N ARG A 105 -38.87 28.51 -13.84
CA ARG A 105 -38.34 28.73 -15.20
C ARG A 105 -37.11 29.61 -15.25
N THR A 106 -36.97 30.57 -14.33
CA THR A 106 -35.85 31.51 -14.31
C THR A 106 -34.82 31.19 -13.24
N GLY A 107 -35.22 30.59 -12.11
CA GLY A 107 -34.35 30.41 -10.94
C GLY A 107 -33.85 28.97 -10.70
N ARG A 108 -34.34 27.97 -11.45
CA ARG A 108 -33.95 26.56 -11.24
C ARG A 108 -32.45 26.35 -11.40
N GLU A 109 -31.89 26.79 -12.53
CA GLU A 109 -30.45 26.58 -12.82
C GLU A 109 -29.56 27.31 -11.82
N GLU A 110 -29.95 28.53 -11.42
CA GLU A 110 -29.25 29.28 -10.38
C GLU A 110 -29.24 28.54 -9.03
N LEU A 111 -30.36 27.93 -8.64
CA LEU A 111 -30.46 27.16 -7.40
C LEU A 111 -29.65 25.86 -7.45
N LEU A 112 -29.65 25.17 -8.59
CA LEU A 112 -28.81 23.99 -8.81
C LEU A 112 -27.31 24.36 -8.79
N ALA A 113 -26.94 25.49 -9.39
CA ALA A 113 -25.58 26.00 -9.35
C ALA A 113 -25.14 26.37 -7.93
N ALA A 114 -25.99 27.03 -7.14
CA ALA A 114 -25.72 27.33 -5.74
C ALA A 114 -25.61 26.07 -4.87
N TYR A 115 -26.39 25.03 -5.19
CA TYR A 115 -26.25 23.71 -4.55
C TYR A 115 -24.89 23.09 -4.88
N GLU A 116 -24.48 23.10 -6.15
CA GLU A 116 -23.18 22.58 -6.55
C GLU A 116 -22.01 23.40 -5.97
N GLU A 117 -22.10 24.72 -5.89
CA GLU A 117 -21.08 25.55 -5.24
C GLU A 117 -20.94 25.21 -3.75
N CYS A 118 -22.06 24.92 -3.08
CA CYS A 118 -22.09 24.56 -1.66
C CYS A 118 -21.46 23.18 -1.37
N PHE A 119 -21.69 22.19 -2.24
CA PHE A 119 -21.30 20.79 -1.98
C PHE A 119 -20.14 20.28 -2.83
N ALA A 120 -19.83 20.94 -3.94
CA ALA A 120 -18.81 20.59 -4.92
C ALA A 120 -18.84 19.09 -5.32
N HIS A 121 -20.03 18.54 -5.57
CA HIS A 121 -20.21 17.12 -5.84
C HIS A 121 -19.51 16.65 -7.12
N ALA A 122 -19.25 17.54 -8.08
CA ALA A 122 -18.43 17.24 -9.25
C ALA A 122 -16.99 16.78 -8.89
N SER A 123 -16.50 17.13 -7.70
CA SER A 123 -15.20 16.70 -7.18
C SER A 123 -15.24 15.38 -6.38
N PHE A 124 -16.43 14.78 -6.22
CA PHE A 124 -16.60 13.55 -5.44
C PHE A 124 -16.09 12.33 -6.21
N THR A 125 -14.98 11.76 -5.73
CA THR A 125 -14.36 10.56 -6.33
C THR A 125 -14.77 9.25 -5.63
N GLY A 126 -15.71 9.33 -4.68
CA GLY A 126 -16.15 8.21 -3.86
C GLY A 126 -15.91 8.43 -2.36
N ARG A 127 -16.24 7.41 -1.56
CA ARG A 127 -16.21 7.46 -0.08
C ARG A 127 -14.84 7.76 0.53
N SER A 128 -13.77 7.53 -0.23
CA SER A 128 -12.36 7.65 0.17
C SER A 128 -12.07 9.02 0.81
N GLY A 129 -12.54 10.10 0.19
CA GLY A 129 -12.40 11.45 0.69
C GLY A 129 -13.43 11.89 1.73
N ALA A 130 -14.30 11.00 2.21
CA ALA A 130 -15.44 11.32 3.07
C ALA A 130 -15.53 10.45 4.35
N MET A 131 -14.54 9.59 4.60
CA MET A 131 -14.43 8.76 5.80
C MET A 131 -13.00 8.76 6.36
N TYR A 132 -12.81 8.32 7.61
CA TYR A 132 -11.55 8.46 8.36
C TYR A 132 -10.85 7.12 8.70
N ALA A 133 -11.31 6.00 8.14
CA ALA A 133 -10.78 4.65 8.34
C ALA A 133 -10.82 3.85 7.03
N TYR A 134 -10.40 2.59 7.03
CA TYR A 134 -10.25 1.76 5.82
C TYR A 134 -9.32 2.44 4.80
N GLU A 135 -9.78 2.69 3.58
CA GLU A 135 -9.03 3.45 2.57
C GLU A 135 -9.01 4.96 2.85
N GLY A 136 -9.83 5.43 3.80
CA GLY A 136 -10.17 6.83 4.07
C GLY A 136 -9.02 7.76 4.51
N LEU A 137 -9.39 9.00 4.78
CA LEU A 137 -8.47 10.09 5.15
C LEU A 137 -7.62 9.72 6.36
N GLY A 138 -6.30 9.90 6.21
CA GLY A 138 -5.31 9.65 7.27
C GLY A 138 -5.06 8.17 7.58
N SER A 139 -5.69 7.24 6.86
CA SER A 139 -5.51 5.80 7.06
C SER A 139 -4.38 5.25 6.17
N ILE A 140 -3.45 4.50 6.77
CA ILE A 140 -2.45 3.73 6.02
C ILE A 140 -3.11 2.43 5.58
N TYR A 141 -3.03 2.11 4.29
CA TYR A 141 -3.55 0.86 3.74
C TYR A 141 -2.39 -0.08 3.37
N TRP A 142 -2.14 -1.08 4.21
CA TRP A 142 -0.86 -1.81 4.24
C TRP A 142 -0.59 -2.63 2.98
N HIS A 143 -1.63 -3.09 2.29
CA HIS A 143 -1.44 -3.79 1.03
C HIS A 143 -0.78 -2.89 -0.04
N MET A 144 -1.11 -1.60 -0.09
CA MET A 144 -0.47 -0.68 -1.04
C MET A 144 0.98 -0.37 -0.65
N VAL A 145 1.27 -0.26 0.64
CA VAL A 145 2.64 -0.09 1.14
C VAL A 145 3.50 -1.33 0.82
N ALA A 146 2.96 -2.53 0.98
CA ALA A 146 3.66 -3.77 0.63
C ALA A 146 3.88 -3.91 -0.89
N LYS A 147 2.98 -3.37 -1.72
CA LYS A 147 3.21 -3.25 -3.17
C LYS A 147 4.35 -2.29 -3.49
N LEU A 148 4.41 -1.14 -2.83
CA LEU A 148 5.52 -0.21 -2.96
C LEU A 148 6.85 -0.88 -2.58
N LEU A 149 6.86 -1.59 -1.45
CA LEU A 149 8.03 -2.34 -0.98
C LEU A 149 8.51 -3.38 -2.03
N LEU A 150 7.59 -4.15 -2.61
CA LEU A 150 7.90 -5.11 -3.67
C LEU A 150 8.44 -4.42 -4.93
N ALA A 151 7.82 -3.31 -5.36
CA ALA A 151 8.26 -2.57 -6.54
C ALA A 151 9.68 -1.99 -6.36
N VAL A 152 10.04 -1.53 -5.16
CA VAL A 152 11.41 -1.08 -4.86
C VAL A 152 12.40 -2.26 -4.86
N MET A 153 11.99 -3.45 -4.39
CA MET A 153 12.80 -4.66 -4.51
C MET A 153 13.02 -5.06 -5.98
N GLU A 154 12.00 -4.99 -6.82
CA GLU A 154 12.12 -5.27 -8.26
C GLU A 154 13.06 -4.26 -8.95
N LEU A 155 12.92 -2.97 -8.62
CA LEU A 155 13.82 -1.91 -9.07
C LEU A 155 15.28 -2.21 -8.68
N ARG A 156 15.50 -2.64 -7.44
CA ARG A 156 16.81 -3.02 -6.94
C ARG A 156 17.40 -4.18 -7.72
N GLN A 157 16.63 -5.26 -7.90
CA GLN A 157 17.05 -6.44 -8.63
C GLN A 157 17.43 -6.07 -10.08
N ASP A 158 16.57 -5.33 -10.75
CA ASP A 158 16.80 -4.86 -12.11
C ASP A 158 18.08 -3.98 -12.22
N SER A 159 18.32 -3.10 -11.24
CA SER A 159 19.52 -2.27 -11.18
C SER A 159 20.80 -3.11 -11.05
N LEU A 160 20.77 -4.17 -10.24
CA LEU A 160 21.89 -5.11 -10.10
C LEU A 160 22.16 -5.87 -11.42
N LEU A 161 21.10 -6.34 -12.08
CA LEU A 161 21.20 -7.08 -13.36
C LEU A 161 21.70 -6.22 -14.50
N ARG A 162 21.48 -4.90 -14.44
CA ARG A 162 22.01 -3.93 -15.40
C ARG A 162 23.40 -3.39 -15.03
N HIS A 163 24.00 -3.91 -13.96
CA HIS A 163 25.28 -3.43 -13.44
C HIS A 163 25.30 -1.92 -13.20
N ALA A 164 24.19 -1.39 -12.63
CA ALA A 164 24.10 0.01 -12.26
C ALA A 164 25.18 0.40 -11.24
N ASP A 165 25.44 1.70 -11.13
CA ASP A 165 26.43 2.24 -10.19
C ASP A 165 26.13 1.82 -8.74
N ALA A 166 27.17 1.42 -8.00
CA ALA A 166 27.02 0.92 -6.63
C ALA A 166 26.41 1.95 -5.67
N LYS A 167 26.65 3.25 -5.88
CA LYS A 167 26.04 4.30 -5.05
C LYS A 167 24.55 4.45 -5.34
N LEU A 168 24.13 4.22 -6.59
CA LEU A 168 22.72 4.22 -6.95
C LEU A 168 21.99 3.05 -6.26
N VAL A 169 22.55 1.85 -6.34
CA VAL A 169 22.00 0.66 -5.66
C VAL A 169 21.93 0.88 -4.15
N ALA A 170 22.97 1.45 -3.53
CA ALA A 170 22.96 1.75 -2.10
C ALA A 170 21.82 2.71 -1.70
N ARG A 171 21.53 3.73 -2.51
CA ARG A 171 20.41 4.66 -2.24
C ARG A 171 19.04 4.00 -2.43
N ILE A 172 18.93 3.06 -3.38
CA ILE A 172 17.73 2.23 -3.53
C ILE A 172 17.56 1.32 -2.29
N ASP A 173 18.65 0.74 -1.78
CA ASP A 173 18.64 -0.08 -0.56
C ASP A 173 18.19 0.74 0.66
N GLU A 174 18.68 1.98 0.80
CA GLU A 174 18.19 2.89 1.85
C GLU A 174 16.70 3.19 1.71
N ALA A 175 16.20 3.42 0.50
CA ALA A 175 14.77 3.64 0.26
C ALA A 175 13.95 2.40 0.62
N TYR A 176 14.42 1.22 0.22
CA TYR A 176 13.81 -0.06 0.55
C TYR A 176 13.72 -0.26 2.07
N ILE A 177 14.84 -0.08 2.79
CA ILE A 177 14.90 -0.23 4.25
C ILE A 177 13.94 0.75 4.93
N ARG A 178 13.90 2.02 4.49
CA ARG A 178 12.96 3.02 5.06
C ARG A 178 11.50 2.59 4.94
N ILE A 179 11.09 2.05 3.79
CA ILE A 179 9.72 1.53 3.59
C ILE A 179 9.50 0.30 4.48
N ARG A 180 10.48 -0.59 4.57
CA ARG A 180 10.40 -1.83 5.35
C ARG A 180 10.23 -1.58 6.85
N GLU A 181 10.94 -0.60 7.39
CA GLU A 181 10.83 -0.16 8.80
C GLU A 181 9.43 0.38 9.16
N GLY A 182 8.62 0.75 8.16
CA GLY A 182 7.22 1.13 8.35
C GLY A 182 6.25 -0.04 8.56
N ILE A 183 6.63 -1.26 8.15
CA ILE A 183 5.77 -2.45 8.20
C ILE A 183 5.60 -2.95 9.63
N GLY A 184 4.45 -3.57 9.92
CA GLY A 184 4.02 -3.99 11.26
C GLY A 184 5.07 -4.73 12.07
N TYR A 185 5.72 -5.76 11.53
CA TYR A 185 6.66 -6.61 12.29
C TYR A 185 7.94 -5.87 12.76
N ARG A 186 8.20 -4.66 12.25
CA ARG A 186 9.30 -3.78 12.68
C ARG A 186 8.89 -2.82 13.81
N LYS A 187 7.65 -2.92 14.30
CA LYS A 187 7.09 -2.03 15.33
C LYS A 187 6.92 -2.75 16.66
N SER A 188 6.93 -1.96 17.74
CA SER A 188 6.55 -2.46 19.06
C SER A 188 5.07 -2.86 19.07
N PRO A 189 4.66 -3.81 19.93
CA PRO A 189 3.24 -4.13 20.13
C PRO A 189 2.41 -2.91 20.52
N GLU A 190 2.96 -1.96 21.27
CA GLU A 190 2.30 -0.73 21.70
C GLU A 190 2.06 0.23 20.51
N ASP A 191 3.06 0.39 19.65
CA ASP A 191 2.95 1.24 18.46
C ASP A 191 1.99 0.62 17.44
N TRP A 192 2.05 -0.69 17.26
CA TRP A 192 1.20 -1.44 16.34
C TRP A 192 -0.24 -1.60 16.86
N GLY A 193 -0.39 -1.74 18.18
CA GLY A 193 -1.63 -2.04 18.91
C GLY A 193 -2.16 -3.45 18.71
N ALA A 194 -1.28 -4.39 18.38
CA ALA A 194 -1.57 -5.79 18.09
C ALA A 194 -0.26 -6.60 18.13
N PHE A 195 -0.32 -7.91 17.88
CA PHE A 195 0.88 -8.70 17.60
C PHE A 195 1.52 -8.22 16.29
N PRO A 196 2.77 -7.71 16.30
CA PRO A 196 3.39 -7.12 15.11
C PRO A 196 3.62 -8.10 13.95
N PHE A 197 3.68 -9.40 14.25
CA PHE A 197 3.84 -10.47 13.26
C PHE A 197 2.54 -10.81 12.53
N ASP A 198 1.40 -10.40 13.06
CA ASP A 198 0.11 -10.63 12.41
C ASP A 198 -0.16 -9.52 11.38
N PRO A 199 -0.59 -9.87 10.15
CA PRO A 199 -0.95 -8.89 9.14
C PRO A 199 -2.31 -8.25 9.41
N TYR A 200 -2.45 -6.97 9.06
CA TYR A 200 -3.68 -6.18 9.22
C TYR A 200 -3.91 -5.33 7.97
N SER A 201 -5.17 -5.12 7.57
CA SER A 201 -5.45 -4.39 6.33
C SER A 201 -5.06 -2.92 6.39
N HIS A 202 -5.32 -2.23 7.51
CA HIS A 202 -5.12 -0.79 7.60
C HIS A 202 -4.88 -0.28 9.02
N THR A 203 -4.33 0.93 9.14
CA THR A 203 -4.15 1.66 10.41
C THR A 203 -4.67 3.09 10.25
N PRO A 204 -5.91 3.38 10.71
CA PRO A 204 -6.46 4.74 10.74
C PRO A 204 -5.63 5.67 11.61
N LYS A 205 -5.73 6.99 11.38
CA LYS A 205 -5.03 7.99 12.21
C LYS A 205 -5.42 7.95 13.69
N HIS A 206 -6.68 7.61 13.98
CA HIS A 206 -7.26 7.62 15.32
C HIS A 206 -7.27 6.23 16.00
N ALA A 207 -6.68 5.22 15.36
CA ALA A 207 -6.71 3.85 15.85
C ALA A 207 -5.39 3.12 15.55
N LYS A 208 -5.29 1.90 16.05
CA LYS A 208 -4.17 0.99 15.81
C LYS A 208 -4.48 0.01 14.66
N ALA A 209 -3.65 -1.00 14.41
CA ALA A 209 -3.87 -1.95 13.32
C ALA A 209 -5.29 -2.58 13.34
N GLN A 210 -5.98 -2.57 12.20
CA GLN A 210 -7.37 -3.01 12.03
C GLN A 210 -7.51 -4.09 10.94
N GLN A 211 -8.50 -4.97 11.11
CA GLN A 211 -8.82 -6.10 10.21
C GLN A 211 -7.68 -7.13 10.08
N PRO A 212 -7.53 -8.06 11.05
CA PRO A 212 -6.45 -9.04 11.04
C PRO A 212 -6.59 -10.10 9.94
N GLY A 213 -5.44 -10.65 9.53
CA GLY A 213 -5.36 -11.94 8.83
C GLY A 213 -5.31 -11.82 7.31
N MET A 214 -6.44 -12.05 6.64
CA MET A 214 -6.48 -12.37 5.20
C MET A 214 -6.41 -11.13 4.28
N THR A 215 -5.45 -10.24 4.51
CA THR A 215 -5.14 -9.10 3.63
C THR A 215 -4.23 -9.53 2.48
N GLY A 216 -4.40 -8.90 1.32
CA GLY A 216 -3.53 -9.11 0.16
C GLY A 216 -2.07 -8.69 0.40
N GLN A 217 -1.78 -7.96 1.48
CA GLN A 217 -0.42 -7.61 1.93
C GLN A 217 0.50 -8.83 2.00
N VAL A 218 0.01 -9.96 2.53
CA VAL A 218 0.84 -11.13 2.82
C VAL A 218 1.52 -11.70 1.57
N LYS A 219 0.86 -11.65 0.41
CA LYS A 219 1.43 -12.18 -0.83
C LYS A 219 2.62 -11.35 -1.30
N GLU A 220 2.54 -10.02 -1.13
CA GLU A 220 3.59 -9.11 -1.58
C GLU A 220 4.81 -9.25 -0.67
N GLU A 221 4.60 -9.47 0.64
CA GLU A 221 5.68 -9.72 1.58
C GLU A 221 6.35 -11.10 1.39
N ILE A 222 5.60 -12.14 1.00
CA ILE A 222 6.18 -13.44 0.61
C ILE A 222 7.10 -13.28 -0.60
N LEU A 223 6.67 -12.53 -1.63
CA LEU A 223 7.48 -12.26 -2.82
C LEU A 223 8.72 -11.43 -2.46
N THR A 224 8.51 -10.35 -1.70
CA THR A 224 9.58 -9.46 -1.25
C THR A 224 10.63 -10.24 -0.45
N ARG A 225 10.21 -11.13 0.46
CA ARG A 225 11.14 -11.92 1.29
C ARG A 225 12.04 -12.83 0.46
N LYS A 226 11.57 -13.35 -0.67
CA LYS A 226 12.42 -14.11 -1.61
C LYS A 226 13.50 -13.22 -2.23
N GLY A 227 13.13 -11.99 -2.60
CA GLY A 227 14.07 -10.98 -3.09
C GLY A 227 15.09 -10.56 -2.03
N GLU A 228 14.67 -10.40 -0.77
CA GLU A 228 15.58 -10.10 0.35
C GLU A 228 16.64 -11.16 0.55
N LEU A 229 16.29 -12.44 0.36
CA LEU A 229 17.23 -13.56 0.42
C LEU A 229 18.16 -13.64 -0.80
N GLY A 230 17.97 -12.73 -1.75
CA GLY A 230 18.76 -12.62 -2.98
C GLY A 230 18.37 -13.65 -4.02
N LEU A 231 17.21 -14.30 -3.91
CA LEU A 231 16.80 -15.32 -4.86
C LEU A 231 16.05 -14.68 -6.03
N ALA A 232 16.56 -14.91 -7.24
CA ALA A 232 15.92 -14.50 -8.50
C ALA A 232 15.83 -15.69 -9.45
N VAL A 233 14.88 -15.64 -10.40
CA VAL A 233 14.77 -16.62 -11.49
C VAL A 233 14.93 -15.88 -12.81
N ILE A 234 16.02 -16.15 -13.53
CA ILE A 234 16.40 -15.44 -14.74
C ILE A 234 16.77 -16.46 -15.81
N GLY A 235 16.11 -16.40 -16.97
CA GLY A 235 16.36 -17.35 -18.06
C GLY A 235 16.21 -18.82 -17.65
N GLY A 236 15.25 -19.14 -16.79
CA GLY A 236 15.02 -20.50 -16.28
C GLY A 236 15.99 -20.97 -15.19
N ARG A 237 16.92 -20.11 -14.75
CA ARG A 237 17.94 -20.45 -13.75
C ARG A 237 17.67 -19.75 -12.43
N ILE A 238 17.88 -20.46 -11.32
CA ILE A 238 17.88 -19.87 -9.98
C ILE A 238 19.22 -19.17 -9.76
N MET A 239 19.15 -17.87 -9.48
CA MET A 239 20.30 -17.00 -9.29
C MET A 239 20.29 -16.39 -7.89
N ALA A 240 21.49 -16.21 -7.34
CA ALA A 240 21.74 -15.54 -6.09
C ALA A 240 22.30 -14.12 -6.35
N LEU A 241 21.63 -13.13 -5.78
CA LEU A 241 22.01 -11.72 -5.83
C LEU A 241 22.68 -11.29 -4.51
N PRO A 242 23.48 -10.20 -4.53
CA PRO A 242 23.99 -9.55 -3.32
C PRO A 242 22.87 -8.91 -2.48
N VAL A 243 22.97 -9.00 -1.15
CA VAL A 243 21.95 -8.64 -0.14
C VAL A 243 22.59 -8.03 1.13
N PRO A 244 23.27 -6.88 1.02
CA PRO A 244 24.05 -6.31 2.13
C PRO A 244 23.20 -5.88 3.33
N PHE A 245 21.90 -5.63 3.13
CA PHE A 245 20.97 -5.23 4.20
C PHE A 245 20.51 -6.39 5.10
N LEU A 246 21.00 -7.61 4.89
CA LEU A 246 20.68 -8.79 5.72
C LEU A 246 21.72 -9.06 6.83
N ALA A 247 22.75 -8.23 7.01
CA ALA A 247 23.84 -8.50 7.94
C ALA A 247 23.37 -8.83 9.38
N ASP A 248 22.31 -8.17 9.84
CA ASP A 248 21.75 -8.35 11.19
C ASP A 248 20.78 -9.53 11.31
N GLU A 249 20.44 -10.22 10.22
CA GLU A 249 19.53 -11.37 10.22
C GLU A 249 20.24 -12.73 10.33
N PHE A 250 21.57 -12.75 10.22
CA PHE A 250 22.34 -13.99 10.37
C PHE A 250 22.35 -14.47 11.81
N LEU A 251 22.34 -15.79 11.98
CA LEU A 251 22.35 -16.40 13.31
C LEU A 251 23.61 -16.02 14.10
N SER A 252 23.42 -15.57 15.33
CA SER A 252 24.52 -15.34 16.28
C SER A 252 25.02 -16.63 16.94
N ALA A 253 24.23 -17.71 16.88
CA ALA A 253 24.56 -19.01 17.45
C ALA A 253 23.96 -20.15 16.61
N PRO A 254 24.51 -21.38 16.69
CA PRO A 254 23.97 -22.53 15.96
C PRO A 254 22.51 -22.85 16.32
N VAL A 255 21.71 -23.26 15.32
CA VAL A 255 20.29 -23.63 15.47
C VAL A 255 19.94 -24.80 14.56
N ASP A 256 19.03 -25.66 15.02
CA ASP A 256 18.45 -26.73 14.22
C ASP A 256 17.31 -26.22 13.34
N PHE A 257 17.55 -26.19 12.03
CA PHE A 257 16.52 -25.85 11.04
C PHE A 257 15.69 -27.08 10.67
N ASN A 258 14.54 -27.21 11.33
CA ASN A 258 13.58 -28.27 11.09
C ASN A 258 12.65 -27.91 9.93
N TYR A 259 12.52 -28.80 8.94
CA TYR A 259 11.67 -28.59 7.77
C TYR A 259 11.04 -29.89 7.27
N ARG A 260 10.18 -29.78 6.26
CA ARG A 260 9.63 -30.93 5.50
C ARG A 260 10.24 -30.96 4.12
N ASP A 261 10.83 -32.09 3.75
CA ASP A 261 11.41 -32.30 2.43
C ASP A 261 10.33 -32.50 1.35
N THR A 262 10.76 -32.76 0.11
CA THR A 262 9.88 -33.02 -1.04
C THR A 262 9.04 -34.29 -0.90
N ASP A 263 9.45 -35.23 -0.03
CA ASP A 263 8.68 -36.43 0.32
C ASP A 263 7.76 -36.19 1.54
N PHE A 264 7.66 -34.95 2.03
CA PHE A 264 6.97 -34.56 3.26
C PHE A 264 7.51 -35.19 4.56
N LYS A 265 8.73 -35.71 4.52
CA LYS A 265 9.41 -36.27 5.70
C LYS A 265 10.02 -35.14 6.53
N HIS A 266 10.04 -35.33 7.84
CA HIS A 266 10.77 -34.44 8.73
C HIS A 266 12.27 -34.57 8.49
N ALA A 267 12.92 -33.44 8.28
CA ALA A 267 14.35 -33.33 8.08
C ALA A 267 14.90 -32.15 8.90
N CYS A 268 16.21 -32.17 9.16
CA CYS A 268 16.90 -31.16 9.94
C CYS A 268 18.23 -30.82 9.29
N ILE A 269 18.56 -29.52 9.26
CA ILE A 269 19.88 -29.01 8.91
C ILE A 269 20.42 -28.26 10.14
N HIS A 270 21.62 -28.62 10.58
CA HIS A 270 22.31 -27.90 11.65
C HIS A 270 22.93 -26.62 11.07
N LEU A 271 22.31 -25.48 11.34
CA LEU A 271 22.83 -24.17 10.95
C LEU A 271 23.88 -23.69 11.95
N ARG A 272 24.92 -23.05 11.44
CA ARG A 272 26.01 -22.44 12.21
C ARG A 272 25.74 -20.96 12.45
N SER A 273 26.53 -20.35 13.34
CA SER A 273 26.59 -18.89 13.42
C SER A 273 27.06 -18.31 12.07
N GLY A 274 26.48 -17.18 11.67
CA GLY A 274 26.69 -16.59 10.35
C GLY A 274 25.89 -17.23 9.23
N GLU A 275 24.98 -18.16 9.52
CA GLU A 275 24.08 -18.76 8.54
C GLU A 275 22.62 -18.34 8.76
N MET A 276 21.82 -18.40 7.70
CA MET A 276 20.37 -18.34 7.74
C MET A 276 19.81 -19.30 6.68
N ALA A 277 18.58 -19.77 6.85
CA ALA A 277 17.97 -20.69 5.90
C ALA A 277 16.55 -20.28 5.52
N CYS A 278 16.18 -20.65 4.30
CA CYS A 278 14.80 -20.64 3.82
C CYS A 278 14.56 -21.89 2.96
N THR A 279 13.34 -22.03 2.44
CA THR A 279 13.04 -23.04 1.43
C THR A 279 12.47 -22.42 0.17
N LEU A 280 12.90 -22.92 -0.98
CA LEU A 280 12.28 -22.66 -2.28
C LEU A 280 11.85 -24.01 -2.85
N CYS A 281 10.56 -24.16 -3.14
CA CYS A 281 9.99 -25.43 -3.62
C CYS A 281 10.34 -26.65 -2.72
N GLN A 282 10.35 -26.44 -1.39
CA GLN A 282 10.79 -27.42 -0.37
C GLN A 282 12.28 -27.81 -0.39
N THR A 283 13.08 -27.27 -1.30
CA THR A 283 14.54 -27.38 -1.23
C THR A 283 15.09 -26.31 -0.29
N PRO A 284 15.90 -26.66 0.72
CA PRO A 284 16.60 -25.70 1.57
C PRO A 284 17.62 -24.86 0.80
N PHE A 285 17.60 -23.56 1.05
CA PHE A 285 18.60 -22.59 0.62
C PHE A 285 19.21 -21.95 1.86
N ILE A 286 20.52 -22.14 2.06
CA ILE A 286 21.28 -21.67 3.21
C ILE A 286 22.17 -20.53 2.75
N ARG A 287 21.93 -19.33 3.26
CA ARG A 287 22.80 -18.17 3.02
C ARG A 287 23.84 -18.09 4.14
N ARG A 288 25.08 -17.81 3.77
CA ARG A 288 26.21 -17.61 4.68
C ARG A 288 26.73 -16.19 4.54
N ASN A 289 26.95 -15.54 5.67
CA ASN A 289 27.73 -14.31 5.70
C ASN A 289 29.14 -14.60 5.16
N GLY A 290 29.67 -13.73 4.31
CA GLY A 290 30.92 -13.96 3.58
C GLY A 290 31.33 -12.76 2.73
N GLY A 291 32.40 -12.92 1.93
CA GLY A 291 32.96 -11.83 1.10
C GLY A 291 32.02 -11.30 0.02
N SER A 292 32.48 -10.32 -0.78
CA SER A 292 31.63 -9.60 -1.74
C SER A 292 31.08 -10.44 -2.90
N SER A 293 31.79 -11.49 -3.32
CA SER A 293 31.41 -12.31 -4.48
C SER A 293 30.44 -13.41 -4.07
N VAL A 294 29.36 -13.55 -4.85
CA VAL A 294 28.37 -14.62 -4.64
C VAL A 294 28.88 -15.92 -5.24
N HIS A 295 28.72 -17.01 -4.51
CA HIS A 295 29.01 -18.37 -4.96
C HIS A 295 27.91 -19.33 -4.46
N MET A 296 27.55 -20.32 -5.27
CA MET A 296 26.53 -21.31 -4.97
C MET A 296 27.08 -22.74 -4.99
N GLN A 297 26.66 -23.55 -4.03
CA GLN A 297 26.92 -25.00 -4.00
C GLN A 297 25.61 -25.77 -3.93
N ALA A 298 25.39 -26.66 -4.88
CA ALA A 298 24.26 -27.58 -4.85
C ALA A 298 24.71 -28.95 -4.33
N VAL A 299 24.07 -29.44 -3.28
CA VAL A 299 24.25 -30.80 -2.77
C VAL A 299 23.18 -31.69 -3.39
N LEU A 300 23.60 -32.70 -4.14
CA LEU A 300 22.70 -33.64 -4.80
C LEU A 300 22.27 -34.77 -3.88
N ALA A 301 21.18 -35.46 -4.24
CA ALA A 301 20.72 -36.65 -3.53
C ALA A 301 21.72 -37.82 -3.55
N SER A 302 22.64 -37.84 -4.52
CA SER A 302 23.76 -38.79 -4.56
C SER A 302 24.82 -38.51 -3.48
N GLY A 303 24.83 -37.31 -2.90
CA GLY A 303 25.90 -36.80 -2.05
C GLY A 303 26.93 -35.96 -2.79
N ASP A 304 26.88 -35.91 -4.12
CA ASP A 304 27.78 -35.07 -4.92
C ASP A 304 27.52 -33.58 -4.67
N ILE A 305 28.60 -32.79 -4.76
CA ILE A 305 28.56 -31.34 -4.62
C ILE A 305 28.96 -30.72 -5.95
N LEU A 306 28.14 -29.80 -6.44
CA LEU A 306 28.40 -29.03 -7.65
C LEU A 306 28.54 -27.55 -7.30
N ASP A 307 29.62 -26.94 -7.78
CA ASP A 307 29.95 -25.53 -7.58
C ASP A 307 29.48 -24.69 -8.77
N PHE A 308 28.97 -23.50 -8.47
CA PHE A 308 28.51 -22.50 -9.42
C PHE A 308 28.90 -21.12 -8.89
N ASP A 309 29.04 -20.14 -9.78
CA ASP A 309 29.18 -18.74 -9.39
C ASP A 309 27.83 -18.22 -8.82
N GLU A 310 27.15 -17.31 -9.51
CA GLU A 310 25.91 -16.72 -9.03
C GLU A 310 24.63 -17.51 -9.38
N ALA A 311 24.70 -18.54 -10.24
CA ALA A 311 23.50 -19.21 -10.75
C ALA A 311 23.65 -20.72 -10.97
N LEU A 312 22.67 -21.48 -10.46
CA LEU A 312 22.53 -22.90 -10.81
C LEU A 312 22.32 -23.08 -12.32
N ASP A 313 22.68 -24.24 -12.87
CA ASP A 313 22.32 -24.57 -14.24
C ASP A 313 20.80 -24.74 -14.42
N GLU A 314 20.34 -24.76 -15.67
CA GLU A 314 18.92 -24.88 -16.01
C GLU A 314 18.33 -26.22 -15.54
N ARG A 315 19.12 -27.30 -15.61
CA ARG A 315 18.68 -28.65 -15.23
C ARG A 315 18.38 -28.74 -13.73
N LEU A 316 19.29 -28.28 -12.89
CA LEU A 316 19.12 -28.29 -11.43
C LEU A 316 18.00 -27.34 -11.01
N SER A 317 17.93 -26.17 -11.64
CA SER A 317 16.84 -25.21 -11.42
C SER A 317 15.47 -25.84 -11.73
N ALA A 318 15.33 -26.48 -12.89
CA ALA A 318 14.13 -27.19 -13.29
C ALA A 318 13.76 -28.31 -12.29
N SER A 319 14.74 -29.08 -11.82
CA SER A 319 14.49 -30.14 -10.82
C SER A 319 13.95 -29.60 -9.50
N ILE A 320 14.41 -28.41 -9.07
CA ILE A 320 13.92 -27.72 -7.87
C ILE A 320 12.49 -27.23 -8.09
N PHE A 321 12.20 -26.63 -9.25
CA PHE A 321 10.83 -26.19 -9.60
C PHE A 321 9.85 -27.37 -9.63
N ALA A 322 10.28 -28.51 -10.18
CA ALA A 322 9.50 -29.73 -10.29
C ALA A 322 9.45 -30.56 -8.99
N ARG A 323 10.21 -30.17 -7.95
CA ARG A 323 10.30 -30.87 -6.65
C ARG A 323 10.74 -32.33 -6.77
N GLU A 324 11.68 -32.61 -7.68
CA GLU A 324 12.14 -33.98 -7.97
C GLU A 324 13.01 -34.58 -6.85
N GLY A 325 13.46 -33.76 -5.89
CA GLY A 325 14.34 -34.19 -4.81
C GLY A 325 15.79 -34.45 -5.24
N LEU A 326 16.16 -34.13 -6.49
CA LEU A 326 17.52 -34.26 -7.02
C LEU A 326 18.51 -33.38 -6.25
N VAL A 327 18.13 -32.15 -5.93
CA VAL A 327 18.92 -31.21 -5.12
C VAL A 327 18.40 -31.23 -3.68
N ARG A 328 19.26 -31.64 -2.76
CA ARG A 328 18.96 -31.76 -1.33
C ARG A 328 19.11 -30.45 -0.56
N ALA A 329 20.07 -29.62 -0.95
CA ALA A 329 20.29 -28.30 -0.37
C ALA A 329 21.11 -27.44 -1.33
N VAL A 330 20.92 -26.12 -1.21
CA VAL A 330 21.76 -25.13 -1.90
C VAL A 330 22.40 -24.23 -0.85
N TYR A 331 23.72 -24.11 -0.86
CA TYR A 331 24.45 -23.17 -0.03
C TYR A 331 24.87 -21.98 -0.87
N ILE A 332 24.61 -20.78 -0.36
CA ILE A 332 24.98 -19.52 -1.00
C ILE A 332 25.94 -18.79 -0.06
N SER A 333 27.12 -18.47 -0.54
CA SER A 333 28.12 -17.69 0.22
C SER A 333 28.40 -16.35 -0.45
N GLY A 334 28.65 -15.35 0.38
CA GLY A 334 29.06 -14.01 -0.06
C GLY A 334 27.93 -13.13 -0.59
N GLY A 335 28.29 -11.95 -1.06
CA GLY A 335 27.35 -10.89 -1.43
C GLY A 335 26.52 -10.39 -0.24
N VAL A 336 27.11 -10.35 0.95
CA VAL A 336 26.53 -9.83 2.20
C VAL A 336 27.45 -8.72 2.71
#